data_AF-A0A2P2MD41-F1
#
_entry.id   AF-A0A2P2MD41-F1
#
_cell.length_a   1.000
_cell.length_b   1.000
_cell.length_c   1.000
_cell.angle_alpha   90.00
_cell.angle_beta   90.00
_cell.angle_gamma   90.00
#
_symmetry.space_group_name_H-M   'P 1'
#
loop_
_entity.id
_entity.type
_entity.pdbx_description
1 polymer ?
#
loop_
_entity_poly.entity_id
_entity_poly.type
_entity_poly.pdbx_seq_one_letter_code
_entity_poly.pdbx_strand_id
1 'polypeptide(L)'
;MKLVCAFLSLPVPSKSSNSCGDQVNSPISRSVPDYLEQKTLLKFLLVGYSGSGTSTIFKQAKILYKSVPFTEDERENIKLRIQSNVYGYIGILLEGREHFEEESLDQMKQDQGSGETDASDTCIWNASNQHHKTIYSIGPRLKAFSDWLLKTMVSGNLEVIFPAATREYAPLVEELWKDPAIQATYNRRNELELLPSFASYYLNRAVDILRTDYEPSDLDILYAEGVTSSNGLACLDFSFPQSELDDQYDTDDRHDSLLRYQLIRLHARGLGENCKWLEMFEDVGMVIFCVTLSDYDQVAVDGNGLSSNKMLLSRNFFESIITHPTFNQMDFLLILNKFDLFEEKIERVPLSQCEWFDDFHPVISCNRSNSNRNNNSINSSPTLGQLGFQYIAVKFKRLYSSRTGRKLYVSMVKGLEPSSVDAALRYAREILKWNNERPNFSLSDHSIYSTEASSYSHEDE
;
A
#
# COMPACT_ATOMS: atom_id res chain seq x y z
N MET A 1 -45.56 11.70 -3.34
CA MET A 1 -46.03 10.57 -2.52
C MET A 1 -45.25 9.34 -2.96
N LYS A 2 -44.04 9.11 -2.44
CA LYS A 2 -43.70 8.35 -1.20
C LYS A 2 -43.38 6.88 -1.50
N LEU A 3 -42.09 6.56 -1.64
CA LEU A 3 -41.43 5.45 -0.94
C LEU A 3 -39.90 5.57 -1.10
N VAL A 4 -39.36 6.46 -0.26
CA VAL A 4 -37.96 6.55 0.15
C VAL A 4 -37.94 6.06 1.61
N CYS A 5 -36.82 5.50 2.06
CA CYS A 5 -36.48 5.11 3.45
C CYS A 5 -36.90 3.71 3.91
N ALA A 6 -36.02 2.71 3.72
CA ALA A 6 -36.00 1.50 4.56
C ALA A 6 -34.62 0.79 4.69
N PHE A 7 -33.51 1.35 4.17
CA PHE A 7 -32.19 0.68 4.24
C PHE A 7 -31.07 1.48 4.94
N LEU A 8 -31.42 2.57 5.62
CA LEU A 8 -30.49 3.35 6.46
C LEU A 8 -31.03 3.46 7.90
N SER A 9 -31.30 2.32 8.53
CA SER A 9 -31.41 2.25 9.99
C SER A 9 -30.01 2.03 10.55
N LEU A 10 -29.35 3.15 10.85
CA LEU A 10 -28.18 3.19 11.75
C LEU A 10 -28.57 2.57 13.10
N PRO A 11 -27.70 1.77 13.74
CA PRO A 11 -27.87 1.44 15.14
C PRO A 11 -27.67 2.71 15.96
N VAL A 12 -28.70 3.10 16.70
CA VAL A 12 -28.62 4.15 17.73
C VAL A 12 -27.75 3.62 18.87
N PRO A 13 -26.78 4.38 19.41
CA PRO A 13 -26.03 3.94 20.59
C PRO A 13 -26.98 3.85 21.78
N SER A 14 -27.23 2.64 22.25
CA SER A 14 -27.85 2.41 23.56
C SER A 14 -26.94 3.00 24.62
N LYS A 15 -27.46 3.97 25.39
CA LYS A 15 -26.86 4.43 26.64
C LYS A 15 -26.60 3.21 27.52
N SER A 16 -25.34 2.78 27.64
CA SER A 16 -24.93 1.84 28.66
C SER A 16 -25.01 2.57 29.99
N SER A 17 -26.09 2.33 30.72
CA SER A 17 -26.18 2.57 32.15
C SER A 17 -25.09 1.74 32.83
N ASN A 18 -24.07 2.41 33.37
CA ASN A 18 -23.18 1.80 34.36
C ASN A 18 -24.03 1.42 35.57
N SER A 19 -24.20 0.13 35.82
CA SER A 19 -24.65 -0.39 37.10
C SER A 19 -23.44 -0.65 38.00
N CYS A 20 -23.17 0.28 38.90
CA CYS A 20 -22.53 -0.04 40.17
C CYS A 20 -23.09 0.92 41.21
N GLY A 21 -23.90 0.40 42.13
CA GLY A 21 -24.55 1.18 43.18
C GLY A 21 -23.56 1.71 44.22
N ASP A 22 -23.87 2.92 44.69
CA ASP A 22 -23.73 3.50 46.05
C ASP A 22 -22.50 3.11 46.89
N GLN A 23 -21.70 4.03 47.45
CA GLN A 23 -22.08 5.27 48.13
C GLN A 23 -20.80 6.06 48.57
N VAL A 24 -20.92 7.39 48.71
CA VAL A 24 -20.11 8.35 49.52
C VAL A 24 -18.90 9.08 48.88
N ASN A 25 -19.19 10.33 48.47
CA ASN A 25 -18.41 11.59 48.55
C ASN A 25 -16.88 11.56 48.71
N SER A 26 -16.19 12.13 47.71
CA SER A 26 -14.95 12.91 47.87
C SER A 26 -14.74 13.81 46.63
N PRO A 27 -14.74 15.15 46.72
CA PRO A 27 -14.35 16.00 45.60
C PRO A 27 -12.84 16.22 45.66
N ILE A 28 -12.11 15.84 44.62
CA ILE A 28 -10.85 16.41 44.10
C ILE A 28 -10.32 15.41 43.05
N SER A 29 -10.77 15.56 41.81
CA SER A 29 -9.88 15.40 40.66
C SER A 29 -10.46 16.32 39.57
N ARG A 30 -9.68 17.33 39.19
CA ARG A 30 -10.03 18.27 38.12
C ARG A 30 -10.16 17.46 36.83
N SER A 31 -11.37 17.34 36.30
CA SER A 31 -11.56 16.99 34.90
C SER A 31 -10.90 18.07 34.05
N VAL A 32 -9.93 17.67 33.24
CA VAL A 32 -9.39 18.51 32.17
C VAL A 32 -10.54 18.76 31.18
N PRO A 33 -10.83 20.00 30.75
CA PRO A 33 -11.90 20.26 29.80
C PRO A 33 -11.59 19.65 28.42
N ASP A 34 -12.55 18.93 27.82
CA ASP A 34 -12.46 18.29 26.49
C ASP A 34 -11.97 19.23 25.35
N TYR A 35 -12.09 20.55 25.50
CA TYR A 35 -11.57 21.52 24.54
C TYR A 35 -10.04 21.56 24.44
N LEU A 36 -9.30 21.17 25.50
CA LEU A 36 -7.83 21.08 25.45
C LEU A 36 -7.35 19.80 24.74
N GLU A 37 -8.16 18.75 24.73
CA GLU A 37 -7.83 17.50 24.02
C GLU A 37 -7.84 17.67 22.50
N GLN A 38 -8.69 18.56 21.96
CA GLN A 38 -8.73 18.86 20.52
C GLN A 38 -7.51 19.66 20.05
N LYS A 39 -6.88 20.46 20.92
CA LYS A 39 -5.68 21.25 20.56
C LYS A 39 -4.39 20.43 20.49
N THR A 40 -4.41 19.17 20.92
CA THR A 40 -3.23 18.28 20.98
C THR A 40 -3.31 17.13 19.97
N LEU A 41 -4.36 17.07 19.13
CA LEU A 41 -4.55 16.02 18.13
C LEU A 41 -4.14 16.52 16.74
N LEU A 42 -3.06 15.97 16.19
CA LEU A 42 -2.60 16.25 14.83
C LEU A 42 -3.02 15.13 13.88
N LYS A 43 -3.79 15.47 12.85
CA LYS A 43 -4.32 14.50 11.88
C LYS A 43 -3.47 14.45 10.61
N PHE A 44 -3.02 13.25 10.25
CA PHE A 44 -2.36 12.93 8.99
C PHE A 44 -3.33 12.22 8.05
N LEU A 45 -3.48 12.72 6.83
CA LEU A 45 -4.33 12.10 5.81
C LEU A 45 -3.48 11.31 4.82
N LEU A 46 -3.54 9.98 4.89
CA LEU A 46 -2.84 9.08 3.98
C LEU A 46 -3.72 8.74 2.77
N VAL A 47 -3.32 9.23 1.60
CA VAL A 47 -4.02 9.07 0.33
C VAL A 47 -3.06 8.57 -0.75
N GLY A 48 -3.56 7.81 -1.71
CA GLY A 48 -2.77 7.36 -2.85
C GLY A 48 -3.64 6.60 -3.83
N TYR A 49 -3.16 6.47 -5.07
CA TYR A 49 -3.83 5.68 -6.10
C TYR A 49 -3.89 4.19 -5.68
N SER A 50 -4.76 3.39 -6.30
CA SER A 50 -4.86 1.95 -6.01
C SER A 50 -3.49 1.26 -6.19
N GLY A 51 -3.12 0.39 -5.24
CA GLY A 51 -1.83 -0.31 -5.28
C GLY A 51 -0.60 0.52 -4.85
N SER A 52 -0.77 1.79 -4.45
CA SER A 52 0.31 2.68 -3.96
C SER A 52 1.04 2.19 -2.71
N GLY A 53 0.39 1.34 -1.91
CA GLY A 53 0.91 0.82 -0.64
C GLY A 53 0.45 1.60 0.60
N THR A 54 -0.58 2.45 0.48
CA THR A 54 -1.19 3.12 1.65
C THR A 54 -1.68 2.13 2.72
N SER A 55 -2.22 0.97 2.33
CA SER A 55 -2.63 -0.08 3.27
C SER A 55 -1.44 -0.64 4.04
N THR A 56 -0.33 -0.89 3.33
CA THR A 56 0.89 -1.44 3.92
C THR A 56 1.50 -0.46 4.92
N ILE A 57 1.63 0.82 4.56
CA ILE A 57 2.12 1.87 5.47
C ILE A 57 1.21 1.99 6.70
N PHE A 58 -0.11 1.95 6.52
CA PHE A 58 -1.07 2.02 7.63
C PHE A 58 -0.95 0.83 8.59
N LYS A 59 -0.85 -0.40 8.07
CA LYS A 59 -0.63 -1.60 8.89
C LYS A 59 0.72 -1.55 9.61
N GLN A 60 1.77 -1.12 8.92
CA GLN A 60 3.10 -0.95 9.51
C GLN A 60 3.04 0.07 10.66
N ALA A 61 2.30 1.17 10.50
CA ALA A 61 2.08 2.13 11.58
C ALA A 61 1.30 1.51 12.77
N LYS A 62 0.30 0.65 12.53
CA LYS A 62 -0.36 -0.11 13.62
C LYS A 62 0.65 -0.97 14.38
N ILE A 63 1.53 -1.67 13.65
CA ILE A 63 2.56 -2.55 14.24
C ILE A 63 3.59 -1.74 15.05
N LEU A 64 4.00 -0.58 14.54
CA LEU A 64 5.04 0.26 15.16
C LEU A 64 4.56 0.96 16.44
N TYR A 65 3.35 1.50 16.45
CA TYR A 65 2.94 2.45 17.50
C TYR A 65 1.81 1.96 18.42
N LYS A 66 1.22 0.79 18.18
CA LYS A 66 0.27 0.18 19.12
C LYS A 66 0.97 -0.95 19.90
N SER A 67 0.70 -1.00 21.19
CA SER A 67 1.10 -2.12 22.05
C SER A 67 0.43 -3.43 21.61
N VAL A 68 -0.81 -3.35 21.13
CA VAL A 68 -1.55 -4.46 20.50
C VAL A 68 -1.94 -4.01 19.08
N PRO A 69 -1.16 -4.39 18.04
CA PRO A 69 -1.37 -3.93 16.67
C PRO A 69 -2.71 -4.35 16.05
N PHE A 70 -3.14 -5.57 16.35
CA PHE A 70 -4.39 -6.15 15.87
C PHE A 70 -5.06 -6.92 17.00
N THR A 71 -6.36 -6.67 17.21
CA THR A 71 -7.17 -7.45 18.17
C THR A 71 -7.32 -8.89 17.70
N GLU A 72 -7.74 -9.80 18.59
CA GLU A 72 -7.93 -11.20 18.21
C GLU A 72 -8.97 -11.34 17.08
N ASP A 73 -10.10 -10.64 17.20
CA ASP A 73 -11.13 -10.61 16.15
C ASP A 73 -10.58 -10.04 14.82
N GLU A 74 -9.73 -9.01 14.86
CA GLU A 74 -9.08 -8.49 13.65
C GLU A 74 -8.13 -9.53 13.05
N ARG A 75 -7.34 -10.23 13.88
CA ARG A 75 -6.41 -11.28 13.43
C ARG A 75 -7.14 -12.46 12.81
N GLU A 76 -8.26 -12.89 13.38
CA GLU A 76 -9.10 -13.94 12.81
C GLU A 76 -9.67 -13.53 11.44
N ASN A 77 -10.21 -12.31 11.34
CA ASN A 77 -10.70 -11.77 10.06
C ASN A 77 -9.59 -11.67 9.02
N ILE A 78 -8.38 -11.26 9.41
CA ILE A 78 -7.21 -11.22 8.54
C ILE A 78 -6.80 -12.62 8.10
N LYS A 79 -6.79 -13.59 9.00
CA LYS A 79 -6.52 -14.99 8.69
C LYS A 79 -7.48 -15.52 7.62
N LEU A 80 -8.78 -15.31 7.80
CA LEU A 80 -9.79 -15.72 6.81
C LEU A 80 -9.60 -15.01 5.47
N ARG A 81 -9.27 -13.72 5.49
CA ARG A 81 -8.96 -12.94 4.27
C ARG A 81 -7.74 -13.48 3.53
N ILE A 82 -6.65 -13.79 4.24
CA ILE A 82 -5.44 -14.36 3.64
C ILE A 82 -5.74 -15.72 3.03
N GLN A 83 -6.48 -16.59 3.74
CA GLN A 83 -6.87 -17.90 3.22
C GLN A 83 -7.75 -17.77 1.97
N SER A 84 -8.73 -16.87 1.98
CA SER A 84 -9.55 -16.56 0.81
C SER A 84 -8.72 -16.08 -0.38
N ASN A 85 -7.76 -15.18 -0.15
CA ASN A 85 -6.83 -14.71 -1.19
C ASN A 85 -5.99 -15.87 -1.78
N VAL A 86 -5.50 -16.80 -0.94
CA VAL A 86 -4.76 -17.99 -1.40
C VAL A 86 -5.61 -18.85 -2.34
N TYR A 87 -6.87 -19.10 -2.01
CA TYR A 87 -7.78 -19.83 -2.92
C TYR A 87 -8.04 -19.05 -4.21
N GLY A 88 -8.15 -17.72 -4.14
CA GLY A 88 -8.21 -16.87 -5.33
C GLY A 88 -6.98 -17.04 -6.23
N TYR A 89 -5.77 -17.03 -5.66
CA TYR A 89 -4.54 -17.23 -6.43
C TYR A 89 -4.43 -18.64 -7.02
N ILE A 90 -4.85 -19.67 -6.28
CA ILE A 90 -4.90 -21.04 -6.78
C ILE A 90 -5.88 -21.14 -7.95
N GLY A 91 -7.04 -20.50 -7.86
CA GLY A 91 -8.00 -20.49 -8.95
C GLY A 91 -7.49 -19.78 -10.21
N ILE A 92 -6.76 -18.67 -10.06
CA ILE A 92 -6.08 -18.03 -11.20
C ILE A 92 -5.05 -18.97 -11.84
N LEU A 93 -4.29 -19.74 -11.04
CA LEU A 93 -3.38 -20.76 -11.57
C LEU A 93 -4.13 -21.88 -12.30
N LEU A 94 -5.30 -22.28 -11.81
CA LEU A 94 -6.10 -23.33 -12.45
C LEU A 94 -6.72 -22.87 -13.77
N GLU A 95 -7.17 -21.62 -13.83
CA GLU A 95 -7.62 -20.98 -15.07
C GLU A 95 -6.46 -20.87 -16.07
N GLY A 96 -5.29 -20.41 -15.62
CA GLY A 96 -4.08 -20.37 -16.43
C GLY A 96 -3.65 -21.76 -16.95
N ARG A 97 -3.79 -22.80 -16.13
CA ARG A 97 -3.54 -24.19 -16.53
C ARG A 97 -4.48 -24.62 -17.67
N GLU A 98 -5.77 -24.31 -17.59
CA GLU A 98 -6.73 -24.63 -18.66
C GLU A 98 -6.35 -23.96 -19.98
N HIS A 99 -5.94 -22.69 -19.91
CA HIS A 99 -5.49 -21.96 -21.08
C HIS A 99 -4.21 -22.56 -21.70
N PHE A 100 -3.21 -22.91 -20.88
CA PHE A 100 -1.99 -23.55 -21.38
C PHE A 100 -2.21 -24.97 -21.89
N GLU A 101 -3.18 -25.70 -21.34
CA GLU A 101 -3.60 -27.00 -21.85
C GLU A 101 -4.21 -26.87 -23.26
N GLU A 102 -5.08 -25.89 -23.48
CA GLU A 102 -5.66 -25.59 -24.79
C GLU A 102 -4.59 -25.17 -25.81
N GLU A 103 -3.70 -24.24 -25.43
CA GLU A 103 -2.58 -23.79 -26.26
C GLU A 103 -1.69 -24.97 -26.71
N SER A 104 -1.35 -25.87 -25.78
CA SER A 104 -0.51 -27.04 -26.07
C SER A 104 -1.20 -28.03 -27.02
N LEU A 105 -2.51 -28.22 -26.87
CA LEU A 105 -3.29 -29.09 -27.75
C LEU A 105 -3.40 -28.50 -29.15
N ASP A 106 -3.53 -27.19 -29.28
CA ASP A 106 -3.61 -26.54 -30.59
C ASP A 106 -2.26 -26.55 -31.32
N GLN A 107 -1.13 -26.38 -30.61
CA GLN A 107 0.21 -26.58 -31.18
C GLN A 107 0.38 -28.02 -31.72
N MET A 108 -0.03 -29.03 -30.95
CA MET A 108 0.02 -30.44 -31.40
C MET A 108 -0.82 -30.70 -32.66
N LYS A 109 -1.98 -30.05 -32.80
CA LYS A 109 -2.82 -30.15 -34.02
C LYS A 109 -2.17 -29.47 -35.22
N GLN A 110 -1.49 -28.33 -35.02
CA GLN A 110 -0.79 -27.61 -36.09
C GLN A 110 0.44 -28.38 -36.59
N ASP A 111 1.20 -28.99 -35.69
CA ASP A 111 2.37 -29.82 -36.06
C ASP A 111 1.95 -31.07 -36.85
N GLN A 112 0.78 -31.65 -36.54
CA GLN A 112 0.23 -32.77 -37.31
C GLN A 112 -0.34 -32.34 -38.69
N GLY A 113 -0.74 -31.08 -38.84
CA GLY A 113 -1.31 -30.54 -40.09
C GLY A 113 -0.29 -30.08 -41.13
N SER A 114 1.00 -30.00 -40.80
CA SER A 114 2.06 -29.51 -41.70
C SER A 114 2.91 -30.64 -42.33
N GLY A 115 2.60 -31.90 -42.03
CA GLY A 115 3.29 -33.08 -42.57
C GLY A 115 2.54 -33.79 -43.69
N GLU A 116 2.52 -33.21 -44.89
CA GLU A 116 2.28 -33.97 -46.13
C GLU A 116 3.49 -33.82 -47.07
N THR A 117 4.36 -34.83 -47.12
CA THR A 117 4.65 -35.65 -48.32
C THR A 117 5.75 -36.66 -47.94
N ASP A 118 5.38 -37.92 -47.70
CA ASP A 118 5.97 -39.07 -48.40
C ASP A 118 5.33 -40.36 -47.89
N ALA A 119 4.51 -40.95 -48.77
CA ALA A 119 3.88 -42.23 -48.56
C ALA A 119 4.85 -43.36 -48.90
N SER A 120 5.40 -44.02 -47.89
CA SER A 120 5.59 -45.49 -47.83
C SER A 120 6.37 -45.85 -46.57
N ASP A 121 5.69 -46.32 -45.53
CA ASP A 121 5.89 -47.70 -45.09
C ASP A 121 4.96 -48.07 -43.93
N THR A 122 4.51 -49.31 -44.04
CA THR A 122 3.54 -49.98 -43.19
C THR A 122 4.09 -50.13 -41.76
N CYS A 123 3.45 -49.48 -40.78
CA CYS A 123 3.44 -49.95 -39.39
C CYS A 123 2.08 -49.67 -38.77
N ILE A 124 1.44 -50.75 -38.35
CA ILE A 124 0.19 -50.79 -37.59
C ILE A 124 0.43 -50.02 -36.27
N TRP A 125 -0.03 -48.76 -36.20
CA TRP A 125 -0.13 -48.05 -34.93
C TRP A 125 -1.47 -48.40 -34.30
N ASN A 126 -1.37 -49.24 -33.27
CA ASN A 126 -2.49 -49.67 -32.45
C ASN A 126 -3.34 -48.48 -32.02
N ALA A 127 -4.62 -48.56 -32.35
CA ALA A 127 -5.68 -47.82 -31.70
C ALA A 127 -5.70 -48.20 -30.20
N SER A 128 -4.97 -47.44 -29.39
CA SER A 128 -5.24 -47.34 -27.96
C SER A 128 -5.54 -45.88 -27.64
N ASN A 129 -6.79 -45.64 -27.24
CA ASN A 129 -7.32 -44.42 -26.62
C ASN A 129 -6.45 -43.92 -25.46
N GLN A 130 -5.29 -43.36 -25.75
CA GLN A 130 -4.66 -42.41 -24.85
C GLN A 130 -5.19 -41.05 -25.29
N HIS A 131 -6.20 -40.54 -24.56
CA HIS A 131 -6.47 -39.11 -24.51
C HIS A 131 -5.13 -38.39 -24.55
N HIS A 132 -4.93 -37.45 -25.48
CA HIS A 132 -3.67 -36.72 -25.62
C HIS A 132 -3.36 -36.03 -24.29
N LYS A 133 -2.57 -36.68 -23.44
CA LYS A 133 -2.23 -36.19 -22.11
C LYS A 133 -1.17 -35.13 -22.31
N THR A 134 -1.55 -33.88 -22.10
CA THR A 134 -0.59 -32.79 -22.04
C THR A 134 0.11 -32.82 -20.68
N ILE A 135 1.21 -32.08 -20.55
CA ILE A 135 1.86 -31.86 -19.25
C ILE A 135 0.90 -31.18 -18.25
N TYR A 136 -0.16 -30.55 -18.74
CA TYR A 136 -1.16 -29.79 -17.97
C TYR A 136 -2.39 -30.62 -17.55
N SER A 137 -2.46 -31.90 -17.93
CA SER A 137 -3.58 -32.78 -17.60
C SER A 137 -3.53 -33.24 -16.13
N ILE A 138 -4.57 -32.90 -15.38
CA ILE A 138 -4.72 -33.28 -13.95
C ILE A 138 -5.63 -34.50 -13.76
N GLY A 139 -5.48 -35.20 -12.64
CA GLY A 139 -6.33 -36.34 -12.28
C GLY A 139 -7.81 -35.97 -12.11
N PRO A 140 -8.75 -36.91 -12.30
CA PRO A 140 -10.20 -36.62 -12.29
C PRO A 140 -10.71 -36.04 -10.96
N ARG A 141 -10.11 -36.43 -9.83
CA ARG A 141 -10.43 -35.87 -8.50
C ARG A 141 -10.03 -34.40 -8.41
N LEU A 142 -8.81 -34.07 -8.83
CA LEU A 142 -8.29 -32.69 -8.85
C LEU A 142 -9.05 -31.83 -9.86
N LYS A 143 -9.49 -32.42 -10.98
CA LYS A 143 -10.35 -31.74 -11.95
C LYS A 143 -11.71 -31.35 -11.37
N ALA A 144 -12.38 -32.25 -10.66
CA ALA A 144 -13.66 -31.92 -10.00
C ALA A 144 -13.50 -30.79 -8.97
N PHE A 145 -12.37 -30.77 -8.24
CA PHE A 145 -12.04 -29.66 -7.33
C PHE A 145 -11.75 -28.35 -8.08
N SER A 146 -11.01 -28.41 -9.18
CA SER A 146 -10.73 -27.27 -10.06
C SER A 146 -12.02 -26.63 -10.57
N ASP A 147 -12.90 -27.44 -11.18
CA ASP A 147 -14.18 -26.98 -11.73
C ASP A 147 -15.05 -26.33 -10.64
N TRP A 148 -15.06 -26.91 -9.43
CA TRP A 148 -15.78 -26.36 -8.29
C TRP A 148 -15.21 -25.01 -7.84
N LEU A 149 -13.88 -24.88 -7.74
CA LEU A 149 -13.23 -23.64 -7.30
C LEU A 149 -13.44 -22.52 -8.33
N LEU A 150 -13.26 -22.81 -9.61
CA LEU A 150 -13.48 -21.85 -10.70
C LEU A 150 -14.95 -21.38 -10.73
N LYS A 151 -15.91 -22.30 -10.62
CA LYS A 151 -17.34 -21.96 -10.53
C LYS A 151 -17.66 -21.08 -9.33
N THR A 152 -17.02 -21.35 -8.20
CA THR A 152 -17.15 -20.59 -6.97
C THR A 152 -16.62 -19.17 -7.11
N MET A 153 -15.47 -19.00 -7.77
CA MET A 153 -14.88 -17.69 -8.04
C MET A 153 -15.76 -16.85 -8.95
N VAL A 154 -16.28 -17.44 -10.04
CA VAL A 154 -17.23 -16.77 -10.94
C VAL A 154 -18.50 -16.34 -10.21
N SER A 155 -18.94 -17.12 -9.21
CA SER A 155 -20.13 -16.80 -8.41
C SER A 155 -19.89 -15.67 -7.39
N GLY A 156 -18.65 -15.21 -7.18
CA GLY A 156 -18.31 -14.16 -6.22
C GLY A 156 -18.50 -14.52 -4.74
N ASN A 157 -18.75 -15.79 -4.44
CA ASN A 157 -19.10 -16.27 -3.09
C ASN A 157 -17.90 -16.80 -2.31
N LEU A 158 -16.67 -16.48 -2.71
CA LEU A 158 -15.46 -17.05 -2.12
C LEU A 158 -15.38 -16.77 -0.61
N GLU A 159 -15.76 -15.56 -0.17
CA GLU A 159 -15.74 -15.17 1.25
C GLU A 159 -16.74 -15.95 2.12
N VAL A 160 -17.83 -16.49 1.55
CA VAL A 160 -18.91 -17.16 2.29
C VAL A 160 -18.53 -18.60 2.69
N ILE A 161 -17.54 -19.18 2.00
CA ILE A 161 -17.18 -20.60 2.16
C ILE A 161 -16.10 -20.77 3.23
N PHE A 162 -15.44 -19.69 3.64
CA PHE A 162 -14.52 -19.70 4.77
C PHE A 162 -15.28 -19.58 6.09
N PRO A 163 -14.91 -20.35 7.13
CA PRO A 163 -13.73 -21.22 7.25
C PRO A 163 -13.92 -22.68 6.79
N ALA A 164 -15.11 -23.09 6.37
CA ALA A 164 -15.41 -24.50 6.06
C ALA A 164 -14.53 -25.07 4.94
N ALA A 165 -14.28 -24.30 3.87
CA ALA A 165 -13.42 -24.69 2.76
C ALA A 165 -12.00 -25.08 3.22
N THR A 166 -11.40 -24.29 4.11
CA THR A 166 -10.04 -24.55 4.60
C THR A 166 -9.93 -25.93 5.26
N ARG A 167 -10.95 -26.35 6.02
CA ARG A 167 -10.93 -27.63 6.74
C ARG A 167 -11.08 -28.84 5.82
N GLU A 168 -11.91 -28.73 4.79
CA GLU A 168 -12.26 -29.86 3.93
C GLU A 168 -11.28 -30.03 2.76
N TYR A 169 -10.78 -28.92 2.20
CA TYR A 169 -10.03 -28.93 0.95
C TYR A 169 -8.52 -28.72 1.12
N ALA A 170 -8.01 -28.42 2.32
CA ALA A 170 -6.56 -28.29 2.53
C ALA A 170 -5.74 -29.51 2.03
N PRO A 171 -6.15 -30.78 2.25
CA PRO A 171 -5.43 -31.93 1.71
C PRO A 171 -5.44 -31.98 0.17
N LEU A 172 -6.53 -31.55 -0.47
CA LEU A 172 -6.62 -31.48 -1.93
C LEU A 172 -5.72 -30.39 -2.50
N VAL A 173 -5.61 -29.25 -1.81
CA VAL A 173 -4.68 -28.19 -2.22
C VAL A 173 -3.23 -28.64 -2.09
N GLU A 174 -2.88 -29.41 -1.05
CA GLU A 174 -1.54 -29.98 -0.93
C GLU A 174 -1.23 -30.96 -2.06
N GLU A 175 -2.17 -31.82 -2.43
CA GLU A 175 -2.03 -32.73 -3.58
C GLU A 175 -1.91 -31.95 -4.89
N LEU A 176 -2.76 -30.93 -5.08
CA LEU A 176 -2.77 -30.08 -6.25
C LEU A 176 -1.44 -29.34 -6.42
N TRP A 177 -0.87 -28.80 -5.34
CA TRP A 177 0.39 -28.08 -5.38
C TRP A 177 1.58 -29.00 -5.77
N LYS A 178 1.51 -30.28 -5.41
CA LYS A 178 2.54 -31.28 -5.79
C LYS A 178 2.39 -31.78 -7.22
N ASP A 179 1.27 -31.50 -7.88
CA ASP A 179 0.99 -31.99 -9.24
C ASP A 179 1.91 -31.32 -10.28
N PRO A 180 2.50 -32.08 -11.22
CA PRO A 180 3.41 -31.54 -12.24
C PRO A 180 2.75 -30.51 -13.16
N ALA A 181 1.44 -30.61 -13.42
CA ALA A 181 0.72 -29.64 -14.24
C ALA A 181 0.72 -28.26 -13.59
N ILE A 182 0.49 -28.21 -12.28
CA ILE A 182 0.43 -26.96 -11.52
C ILE A 182 1.82 -26.35 -11.39
N GLN A 183 2.84 -27.16 -11.17
CA GLN A 183 4.22 -26.68 -11.14
C GLN A 183 4.65 -26.14 -12.52
N ALA A 184 4.27 -26.80 -13.61
CA ALA A 184 4.52 -26.30 -14.96
C ALA A 184 3.82 -24.96 -15.23
N THR A 185 2.57 -24.80 -14.81
CA THR A 185 1.82 -23.53 -14.90
C THR A 185 2.46 -22.45 -14.03
N TYR A 186 2.88 -22.76 -12.80
CA TYR A 186 3.53 -21.81 -11.90
C TYR A 186 4.87 -21.29 -12.42
N ASN A 187 5.61 -22.09 -13.20
CA ASN A 187 6.82 -21.65 -13.87
C ASN A 187 6.54 -20.58 -14.95
N ARG A 188 5.37 -20.64 -15.60
CA ARG A 188 4.86 -19.67 -16.58
C ARG A 188 4.00 -18.56 -15.94
N ARG A 189 4.04 -18.38 -14.62
CA ARG A 189 3.18 -17.42 -13.90
C ARG A 189 3.28 -15.96 -14.37
N ASN A 190 4.39 -15.56 -15.00
CA ASN A 190 4.56 -14.20 -15.51
C ASN A 190 3.63 -13.89 -16.71
N GLU A 191 3.08 -14.90 -17.36
CA GLU A 191 2.10 -14.77 -18.44
C GLU A 191 0.67 -14.59 -17.90
N LEU A 192 0.44 -14.81 -16.60
CA LEU A 192 -0.87 -14.70 -15.96
C LEU A 192 -1.10 -13.27 -15.48
N GLU A 193 -1.75 -12.43 -16.29
CA GLU A 193 -1.99 -11.01 -16.00
C GLU A 193 -2.80 -10.78 -14.71
N LEU A 194 -3.70 -11.70 -14.38
CA LEU A 194 -4.56 -11.62 -13.21
C LEU A 194 -3.83 -11.97 -11.90
N LEU A 195 -2.68 -12.63 -11.97
CA LEU A 195 -1.95 -13.08 -10.78
C LEU A 195 -1.08 -11.93 -10.24
N PRO A 196 -1.34 -11.41 -9.02
CA PRO A 196 -0.52 -10.35 -8.46
C PRO A 196 0.92 -10.82 -8.20
N SER A 197 1.90 -9.92 -8.32
CA SER A 197 3.31 -10.27 -8.12
C SER A 197 3.61 -10.87 -6.74
N PHE A 198 2.94 -10.36 -5.70
CA PHE A 198 3.07 -10.86 -4.33
C PHE A 198 2.32 -12.18 -4.08
N ALA A 199 1.48 -12.66 -5.00
CA ALA A 199 0.82 -13.96 -4.85
C ALA A 199 1.84 -15.11 -4.74
N SER A 200 3.01 -14.96 -5.35
CA SER A 200 4.11 -15.92 -5.24
C SER A 200 4.54 -16.18 -3.78
N TYR A 201 4.51 -15.15 -2.93
CA TYR A 201 4.83 -15.27 -1.51
C TYR A 201 3.86 -16.21 -0.79
N TYR A 202 2.56 -16.08 -1.07
CA TYR A 202 1.52 -16.90 -0.46
C TYR A 202 1.44 -18.29 -1.07
N LEU A 203 1.55 -18.41 -2.40
CA LEU A 203 1.48 -19.69 -3.11
C LEU A 203 2.57 -20.67 -2.64
N ASN A 204 3.80 -20.18 -2.45
CA ASN A 204 4.91 -21.01 -1.93
C ASN A 204 4.67 -21.53 -0.51
N ARG A 205 3.78 -20.88 0.25
CA ARG A 205 3.39 -21.24 1.62
C ARG A 205 1.93 -21.70 1.71
N ALA A 206 1.29 -22.03 0.59
CA ALA A 206 -0.14 -22.29 0.53
C ALA A 206 -0.53 -23.44 1.47
N VAL A 207 0.27 -24.51 1.51
CA VAL A 207 0.03 -25.66 2.38
C VAL A 207 0.03 -25.25 3.86
N ASP A 208 0.97 -24.40 4.29
CA ASP A 208 1.07 -23.94 5.67
C ASP A 208 -0.07 -22.98 6.06
N ILE A 209 -0.40 -22.04 5.16
CA ILE A 209 -1.44 -21.02 5.39
C ILE A 209 -2.84 -21.65 5.48
N LEU A 210 -3.07 -22.74 4.75
CA LEU A 210 -4.35 -23.43 4.73
C LEU A 210 -4.53 -24.43 5.88
N ARG A 211 -3.58 -24.52 6.81
CA ARG A 211 -3.77 -25.33 8.03
C ARG A 211 -4.71 -24.63 9.01
N THR A 212 -5.37 -25.40 9.86
CA THR A 212 -6.29 -24.87 10.87
C THR A 212 -5.57 -24.10 11.97
N ASP A 213 -4.34 -24.52 12.30
CA ASP A 213 -3.44 -23.94 13.30
C ASP A 213 -2.63 -22.74 12.76
N TYR A 214 -2.87 -22.31 11.52
CA TYR A 214 -2.17 -21.16 10.94
C TYR A 214 -2.47 -19.87 11.72
N GLU A 215 -1.42 -19.18 12.15
CA GLU A 215 -1.48 -17.84 12.72
C GLU A 215 -0.72 -16.88 11.79
N PRO A 216 -1.36 -15.79 11.31
CA PRO A 216 -0.72 -14.88 10.38
C PRO A 216 0.43 -14.12 11.05
N SER A 217 1.62 -14.23 10.48
CA SER A 217 2.77 -13.40 10.89
C SER A 217 2.56 -11.94 10.50
N ASP A 218 3.29 -11.02 11.12
CA ASP A 218 3.22 -9.59 10.77
C ASP A 218 3.54 -9.35 9.29
N LEU A 219 4.47 -10.14 8.71
CA LEU A 219 4.77 -10.09 7.29
C LEU A 219 3.58 -10.57 6.43
N ASP A 220 2.89 -11.63 6.85
CA ASP A 220 1.67 -12.11 6.19
C ASP A 220 0.58 -11.05 6.20
N ILE A 221 0.44 -10.32 7.32
CA ILE A 221 -0.52 -9.22 7.45
C ILE A 221 -0.13 -8.05 6.53
N LEU A 222 1.16 -7.70 6.43
CA LEU A 222 1.64 -6.60 5.59
C LEU A 222 1.36 -6.86 4.10
N TYR A 223 1.64 -8.06 3.61
CA TYR A 223 1.37 -8.46 2.22
C TYR A 223 -0.12 -8.57 1.88
N ALA A 224 -1.00 -8.75 2.88
CA ALA A 224 -2.38 -9.16 2.63
C ALA A 224 -3.25 -8.02 2.09
N GLU A 225 -3.60 -8.03 0.81
CA GLU A 225 -4.54 -7.05 0.28
C GLU A 225 -5.97 -7.27 0.80
N GLY A 226 -6.76 -6.19 0.88
CA GLY A 226 -8.17 -6.24 1.31
C GLY A 226 -8.40 -6.44 2.82
N VAL A 227 -7.35 -6.42 3.64
CA VAL A 227 -7.45 -6.55 5.11
C VAL A 227 -8.11 -5.34 5.79
N THR A 228 -7.93 -4.14 5.23
CA THR A 228 -8.50 -2.93 5.83
C THR A 228 -9.97 -2.78 5.43
N SER A 229 -10.79 -2.27 6.35
CA SER A 229 -12.25 -2.04 6.23
C SER A 229 -12.74 -1.72 4.81
N SER A 230 -13.79 -2.44 4.39
CA SER A 230 -14.46 -2.32 3.08
C SER A 230 -15.02 -0.92 2.79
N ASN A 231 -15.30 -0.13 3.84
CA ASN A 231 -15.80 1.24 3.75
C ASN A 231 -14.75 2.25 3.24
N GLY A 232 -13.49 1.83 3.04
CA GLY A 232 -12.45 2.69 2.44
C GLY A 232 -11.87 3.75 3.37
N LEU A 233 -12.30 3.78 4.64
CA LEU A 233 -11.78 4.65 5.69
C LEU A 233 -11.25 3.81 6.86
N ALA A 234 -10.02 4.08 7.27
CA ALA A 234 -9.43 3.51 8.48
C ALA A 234 -8.68 4.58 9.26
N CYS A 235 -8.74 4.51 10.59
CA CYS A 235 -8.18 5.50 11.48
C CYS A 235 -7.27 4.83 12.51
N LEU A 236 -6.14 5.46 12.81
CA LEU A 236 -5.16 5.00 13.78
C LEU A 236 -4.71 6.16 14.65
N ASP A 237 -5.03 6.10 15.93
CA ASP A 237 -4.51 7.05 16.92
C ASP A 237 -3.23 6.51 17.56
N PHE A 238 -2.19 7.32 17.61
CA PHE A 238 -0.88 6.93 18.14
C PHE A 238 -0.09 8.12 18.70
N SER A 239 0.97 7.82 19.44
CA SER A 239 2.01 8.77 19.85
C SER A 239 3.37 8.23 19.45
N PHE A 240 4.31 9.10 19.15
CA PHE A 240 5.68 8.67 18.86
C PHE A 240 6.38 8.27 20.16
N PRO A 241 7.09 7.13 20.20
CA PRO A 241 7.91 6.77 21.35
C PRO A 241 9.05 7.80 21.51
N GLN A 242 9.35 8.16 22.76
CA GLN A 242 10.39 9.13 23.08
C GLN A 242 11.76 8.59 22.63
N SER A 243 12.53 9.41 21.92
CA SER A 243 13.91 9.11 21.58
C SER A 243 14.77 9.44 22.80
N GLU A 244 15.53 8.49 23.33
CA GLU A 244 16.46 8.74 24.47
C GLU A 244 17.62 9.70 24.12
N LEU A 245 17.65 10.24 22.90
CA LEU A 245 18.68 11.18 22.43
C LEU A 245 18.26 12.66 22.53
N ASP A 246 16.99 12.96 22.82
CA ASP A 246 16.48 14.34 22.93
C ASP A 246 16.69 14.95 24.33
N ASP A 247 17.15 14.18 25.32
CA ASP A 247 17.25 14.62 26.72
C ASP A 247 18.46 15.51 27.05
N GLN A 248 19.35 15.79 26.10
CA GLN A 248 20.62 16.49 26.41
C GLN A 248 20.65 17.99 26.08
N TYR A 249 19.72 18.51 25.28
CA TYR A 249 19.63 19.94 24.95
C TYR A 249 18.19 20.36 24.62
N ASP A 250 17.36 20.62 25.63
CA ASP A 250 16.44 21.77 25.70
C ASP A 250 15.30 21.53 26.72
N THR A 251 15.21 22.42 27.70
CA THR A 251 14.24 22.37 28.80
C THR A 251 12.82 22.87 28.43
N ASP A 252 12.57 23.23 27.16
CA ASP A 252 11.26 23.71 26.68
C ASP A 252 10.39 22.63 25.98
N ASP A 253 10.93 21.45 25.67
CA ASP A 253 10.25 20.41 24.86
C ASP A 253 9.26 19.50 25.64
N ARG A 254 8.94 19.83 26.89
CA ARG A 254 8.02 19.03 27.73
C ARG A 254 6.56 19.03 27.24
N HIS A 255 6.21 19.89 26.29
CA HIS A 255 4.88 19.91 25.67
C HIS A 255 4.72 18.85 24.55
N ASP A 256 5.82 18.32 24.02
CA ASP A 256 5.82 17.40 22.88
C ASP A 256 5.35 15.98 23.28
N SER A 257 5.52 15.62 24.56
CA SER A 257 5.16 14.32 25.12
C SER A 257 3.64 14.06 25.20
N LEU A 258 2.79 15.05 24.91
CA LEU A 258 1.32 14.98 24.98
C LEU A 258 0.63 15.03 23.61
N LEU A 259 1.38 15.24 22.52
CA LEU A 259 0.80 15.31 21.18
C LEU A 259 0.32 13.92 20.74
N ARG A 260 -0.97 13.82 20.44
CA ARG A 260 -1.59 12.65 19.85
C ARG A 260 -1.63 12.84 18.34
N TYR A 261 -1.28 11.79 17.61
CA TYR A 261 -1.35 11.78 16.15
C TYR A 261 -2.45 10.83 15.73
N GLN A 262 -3.17 11.22 14.68
CA GLN A 262 -4.20 10.40 14.07
C GLN A 262 -3.89 10.21 12.60
N LEU A 263 -3.54 8.99 12.21
CA LEU A 263 -3.35 8.61 10.82
C LEU A 263 -4.69 8.13 10.24
N ILE A 264 -5.21 8.87 9.27
CA ILE A 264 -6.45 8.56 8.57
C ILE A 264 -6.08 8.06 7.17
N ARG A 265 -6.36 6.79 6.89
CA ARG A 265 -6.21 6.23 5.55
C ARG A 265 -7.51 6.38 4.77
N LEU A 266 -7.42 6.97 3.59
CA LEU A 266 -8.48 6.99 2.59
C LEU A 266 -8.13 6.13 1.38
N HIS A 267 -9.06 5.27 0.98
CA HIS A 267 -8.96 4.50 -0.24
C HIS A 267 -9.40 5.35 -1.45
N ALA A 268 -8.70 5.23 -2.59
CA ALA A 268 -9.02 5.98 -3.81
C ALA A 268 -10.49 5.79 -4.27
N ARG A 269 -11.04 4.58 -4.12
CA ARG A 269 -12.46 4.29 -4.43
C ARG A 269 -13.45 5.03 -3.51
N GLY A 270 -13.03 5.35 -2.28
CA GLY A 270 -13.84 6.06 -1.28
C GLY A 270 -13.91 7.57 -1.52
N LEU A 271 -13.01 8.15 -2.33
CA LEU A 271 -13.08 9.57 -2.68
C LEU A 271 -14.27 9.89 -3.60
N GLY A 272 -14.79 8.90 -4.34
CA GLY A 272 -15.76 9.11 -5.42
C GLY A 272 -15.21 9.99 -6.55
N GLU A 273 -15.94 10.14 -7.64
CA GLU A 273 -15.50 10.89 -8.84
C GLU A 273 -15.25 12.39 -8.58
N ASN A 274 -15.53 12.90 -7.38
CA ASN A 274 -15.43 14.32 -7.04
C ASN A 274 -14.82 14.59 -5.66
N CYS A 275 -14.13 13.62 -5.05
CA CYS A 275 -13.46 13.84 -3.77
C CYS A 275 -14.38 14.35 -2.64
N LYS A 276 -15.69 14.09 -2.68
CA LYS A 276 -16.68 14.71 -1.77
C LYS A 276 -16.45 14.40 -0.29
N TRP A 277 -15.81 13.27 0.00
CA TRP A 277 -15.47 12.88 1.37
C TRP A 277 -14.37 13.77 1.96
N LEU A 278 -13.61 14.48 1.11
CA LEU A 278 -12.53 15.38 1.55
C LEU A 278 -13.07 16.60 2.31
N GLU A 279 -14.33 16.99 2.09
CA GLU A 279 -15.02 18.07 2.83
C GLU A 279 -15.25 17.73 4.31
N MET A 280 -15.16 16.45 4.72
CA MET A 280 -15.27 16.08 6.15
C MET A 280 -13.96 16.25 6.92
N PHE A 281 -12.87 16.68 6.26
CA PHE A 281 -11.51 16.68 6.82
C PHE A 281 -10.94 18.10 7.00
N GLU A 282 -11.76 19.06 7.46
CA GLU A 282 -11.33 20.45 7.70
C GLU A 282 -10.21 20.57 8.76
N ASP A 283 -10.05 19.58 9.64
CA ASP A 283 -9.03 19.58 10.71
C ASP A 283 -7.76 18.76 10.37
N VAL A 284 -7.50 18.45 9.10
CA VAL A 284 -6.27 17.73 8.73
C VAL A 284 -5.07 18.67 8.73
N GLY A 285 -4.04 18.32 9.50
CA GLY A 285 -2.81 19.11 9.58
C GLY A 285 -1.90 18.93 8.37
N MET A 286 -1.82 17.71 7.83
CA MET A 286 -0.97 17.41 6.67
C MET A 286 -1.51 16.24 5.84
N VAL A 287 -1.34 16.32 4.52
CA VAL A 287 -1.63 15.23 3.59
C VAL A 287 -0.36 14.46 3.27
N ILE A 288 -0.41 13.15 3.49
CA ILE A 288 0.62 12.20 3.08
C ILE A 288 0.14 11.50 1.81
N PHE A 289 0.71 11.88 0.67
CA PHE A 289 0.35 11.28 -0.61
C PHE A 289 1.34 10.18 -1.01
N CYS A 290 0.86 8.97 -1.26
CA CYS A 290 1.68 7.80 -1.58
C CYS A 290 1.65 7.47 -3.07
N VAL A 291 2.83 7.28 -3.66
CA VAL A 291 3.03 6.89 -5.07
C VAL A 291 3.98 5.70 -5.12
N THR A 292 3.66 4.71 -5.96
CA THR A 292 4.57 3.58 -6.21
C THR A 292 5.62 3.98 -7.24
N LEU A 293 6.90 3.82 -6.92
CA LEU A 293 7.97 4.05 -7.88
C LEU A 293 8.01 2.99 -8.98
N SER A 294 7.73 1.72 -8.68
CA SER A 294 7.80 0.59 -9.63
C SER A 294 6.70 0.54 -10.71
N ASP A 295 5.82 1.53 -10.76
CA ASP A 295 4.63 1.57 -11.65
C ASP A 295 4.88 2.33 -12.96
N TYR A 296 6.10 2.82 -13.21
CA TYR A 296 6.43 3.63 -14.39
C TYR A 296 6.30 2.91 -15.74
N ASP A 297 6.39 1.59 -15.75
CA ASP A 297 6.28 0.72 -16.93
C ASP A 297 5.01 -0.15 -16.90
N GLN A 298 4.21 -0.05 -15.83
CA GLN A 298 2.99 -0.83 -15.69
C GLN A 298 1.79 -0.09 -16.28
N VAL A 299 0.90 -0.85 -16.90
CA VAL A 299 -0.34 -0.35 -17.48
C VAL A 299 -1.52 -0.88 -16.69
N ALA A 300 -2.52 -0.04 -16.48
CA ALA A 300 -3.82 -0.42 -15.95
C ALA A 300 -4.85 -0.32 -17.07
N VAL A 301 -5.75 -1.29 -17.14
CA VAL A 301 -6.88 -1.28 -18.07
C VAL A 301 -8.10 -0.79 -17.28
N ASP A 302 -8.65 0.35 -17.68
CA ASP A 302 -9.88 0.86 -17.09
C ASP A 302 -11.08 0.00 -17.51
N GLY A 303 -12.22 0.12 -16.83
CA GLY A 303 -13.45 -0.62 -17.16
C GLY A 303 -13.97 -0.40 -18.59
N ASN A 304 -13.45 0.61 -19.29
CA ASN A 304 -13.74 0.91 -20.69
C ASN A 304 -12.73 0.27 -21.68
N GLY A 305 -11.81 -0.57 -21.20
CA GLY A 305 -10.78 -1.22 -22.01
C GLY A 305 -9.60 -0.32 -22.41
N LEU A 306 -9.54 0.92 -21.89
CA LEU A 306 -8.45 1.84 -22.18
C LEU A 306 -7.23 1.50 -21.31
N SER A 307 -6.10 1.22 -21.95
CA SER A 307 -4.84 0.93 -21.30
C SER A 307 -4.09 2.23 -21.00
N SER A 308 -3.95 2.58 -19.72
CA SER A 308 -3.25 3.79 -19.26
C SER A 308 -2.10 3.46 -18.32
N ASN A 309 -0.97 4.16 -18.44
CA ASN A 309 0.18 3.95 -17.58
C ASN A 309 -0.16 4.29 -16.10
N LYS A 310 0.20 3.40 -15.17
CA LYS A 310 -0.15 3.53 -13.74
C LYS A 310 0.51 4.76 -13.09
N MET A 311 1.74 5.12 -13.47
CA MET A 311 2.40 6.33 -12.98
C MET A 311 1.67 7.60 -13.45
N LEU A 312 1.17 7.62 -14.70
CA LEU A 312 0.36 8.74 -15.19
C LEU A 312 -0.99 8.84 -14.46
N LEU A 313 -1.65 7.71 -14.18
CA LEU A 313 -2.87 7.69 -13.37
C LEU A 313 -2.61 8.24 -11.96
N SER A 314 -1.50 7.83 -11.32
CA SER A 314 -1.10 8.35 -10.02
C SER A 314 -0.77 9.85 -10.05
N ARG A 315 -0.16 10.34 -11.14
CA ARG A 315 0.09 11.78 -11.36
C ARG A 315 -1.21 12.56 -11.49
N ASN A 316 -2.13 12.09 -12.33
CA ASN A 316 -3.41 12.77 -12.54
C ASN A 316 -4.23 12.80 -11.25
N PHE A 317 -4.20 11.70 -10.49
CA PHE A 317 -4.84 11.65 -9.17
C PHE A 317 -4.20 12.61 -8.16
N PHE A 318 -2.87 12.74 -8.16
CA PHE A 318 -2.18 13.75 -7.37
C PHE A 318 -2.61 15.17 -7.75
N GLU A 319 -2.70 15.47 -9.06
CA GLU A 319 -3.14 16.76 -9.57
C GLU A 319 -4.58 17.09 -9.13
N SER A 320 -5.50 16.12 -9.16
CA SER A 320 -6.86 16.29 -8.66
C SER A 320 -6.93 16.60 -7.16
N ILE A 321 -6.05 16.00 -6.34
CA ILE A 321 -6.02 16.27 -4.90
C ILE A 321 -5.46 17.66 -4.60
N ILE A 322 -4.34 18.04 -5.22
CA ILE A 322 -3.68 19.32 -4.91
C ILE A 322 -4.46 20.54 -5.42
N THR A 323 -5.35 20.35 -6.40
CA THR A 323 -6.23 21.41 -6.93
C THR A 323 -7.52 21.54 -6.14
N HIS A 324 -7.84 20.59 -5.25
CA HIS A 324 -9.08 20.61 -4.49
C HIS A 324 -9.04 21.70 -3.40
N PRO A 325 -10.09 22.55 -3.30
CA PRO A 325 -10.09 23.74 -2.43
C PRO A 325 -9.75 23.46 -0.95
N THR A 326 -10.18 22.32 -0.42
CA THR A 326 -9.93 21.90 0.97
C THR A 326 -8.45 21.84 1.32
N PHE A 327 -7.56 21.56 0.36
CA PHE A 327 -6.13 21.39 0.64
C PHE A 327 -5.25 22.60 0.32
N ASN A 328 -5.83 23.72 -0.12
CA ASN A 328 -5.07 24.91 -0.52
C ASN A 328 -4.11 25.39 0.59
N GLN A 329 -4.51 25.24 1.85
CA GLN A 329 -3.72 25.67 3.01
C GLN A 329 -2.92 24.56 3.70
N MET A 330 -3.10 23.30 3.31
CA MET A 330 -2.44 22.15 3.96
C MET A 330 -1.05 21.89 3.41
N ASP A 331 -0.17 21.32 4.25
CA ASP A 331 1.13 20.83 3.81
C ASP A 331 1.03 19.43 3.22
N PHE A 332 1.93 19.14 2.27
CA PHE A 332 1.97 17.87 1.56
C PHE A 332 3.32 17.19 1.75
N LEU A 333 3.26 15.93 2.17
CA LEU A 333 4.38 14.98 2.13
C LEU A 333 4.11 13.93 1.06
N LEU A 334 4.96 13.89 0.03
CA LEU A 334 4.96 12.84 -0.97
C LEU A 334 5.81 11.66 -0.49
N ILE A 335 5.20 10.50 -0.36
CA ILE A 335 5.88 9.23 -0.15
C ILE A 335 6.06 8.55 -1.50
N LEU A 336 7.31 8.32 -1.89
CA LEU A 336 7.69 7.49 -3.03
C LEU A 336 8.03 6.09 -2.51
N ASN A 337 7.07 5.18 -2.64
CA ASN A 337 7.07 3.84 -2.06
C ASN A 337 7.62 2.78 -3.04
N LYS A 338 7.90 1.58 -2.52
CA LYS A 338 8.46 0.42 -3.24
C LYS A 338 9.81 0.73 -3.90
N PHE A 339 10.65 1.47 -3.18
CA PHE A 339 12.00 1.81 -3.65
C PHE A 339 12.86 0.56 -3.88
N ASP A 340 12.68 -0.47 -3.06
CA ASP A 340 13.27 -1.80 -3.21
C ASP A 340 13.00 -2.41 -4.60
N LEU A 341 11.73 -2.48 -5.00
CA LEU A 341 11.36 -2.99 -6.32
C LEU A 341 11.85 -2.07 -7.45
N PHE A 342 11.86 -0.76 -7.21
CA PHE A 342 12.30 0.22 -8.19
C PHE A 342 13.80 0.13 -8.48
N GLU A 343 14.62 -0.02 -7.43
CA GLU A 343 16.08 -0.11 -7.52
C GLU A 343 16.51 -1.33 -8.35
N GLU A 344 15.84 -2.47 -8.19
CA GLU A 344 16.08 -3.64 -9.04
C GLU A 344 15.57 -3.45 -10.47
N LYS A 345 14.43 -2.77 -10.64
CA LYS A 345 13.77 -2.64 -11.95
C LYS A 345 14.47 -1.66 -12.87
N ILE A 346 14.93 -0.52 -12.37
CA ILE A 346 15.56 0.55 -13.17
C ILE A 346 16.85 0.10 -13.87
N GLU A 347 17.51 -0.92 -13.35
CA GLU A 347 18.68 -1.52 -14.01
C GLU A 347 18.31 -2.36 -15.24
N ARG A 348 17.06 -2.81 -15.35
CA ARG A 348 16.56 -3.66 -16.44
C ARG A 348 15.67 -2.91 -17.42
N VAL A 349 14.82 -2.01 -16.90
CA VAL A 349 13.83 -1.25 -17.68
C VAL A 349 14.13 0.24 -17.51
N PRO A 350 14.41 0.98 -18.60
CA PRO A 350 14.70 2.40 -18.51
C PRO A 350 13.45 3.21 -18.14
N LEU A 351 13.62 4.33 -17.45
CA LEU A 351 12.53 5.24 -17.09
C LEU A 351 11.81 5.86 -18.29
N SER A 352 12.47 5.89 -19.46
CA SER A 352 11.90 6.40 -20.72
C SER A 352 10.74 5.56 -21.27
N GLN A 353 10.33 4.49 -20.59
CA GLN A 353 9.08 3.78 -20.90
C GLN A 353 7.83 4.57 -20.46
N CYS A 354 8.00 5.51 -19.53
CA CYS A 354 6.94 6.42 -19.13
C CYS A 354 7.10 7.73 -19.90
N GLU A 355 6.08 8.12 -20.68
CA GLU A 355 6.05 9.37 -21.46
C GLU A 355 6.39 10.63 -20.64
N TRP A 356 6.13 10.60 -19.32
CA TRP A 356 6.44 11.73 -18.45
C TRP A 356 7.94 11.85 -18.09
N PHE A 357 8.69 10.78 -18.27
CA PHE A 357 10.08 10.63 -17.87
C PHE A 357 11.05 10.45 -19.06
N ASP A 358 10.60 10.67 -20.29
CA ASP A 358 11.39 10.55 -21.53
C ASP A 358 12.69 11.38 -21.53
N ASP A 359 12.74 12.48 -20.78
CA ASP A 359 13.90 13.35 -20.61
C ASP A 359 14.94 12.82 -19.60
N PHE A 360 14.73 11.64 -19.01
CA PHE A 360 15.67 11.06 -18.05
C PHE A 360 16.92 10.48 -18.71
N HIS A 361 18.02 11.23 -18.63
CA HIS A 361 19.34 10.80 -19.11
C HIS A 361 20.33 10.80 -17.95
N PRO A 362 20.53 9.65 -17.26
CA PRO A 362 21.46 9.59 -16.14
C PRO A 362 22.90 9.75 -16.66
N VAL A 363 23.60 10.76 -16.17
CA VAL A 363 25.05 10.90 -16.42
C VAL A 363 25.76 9.91 -15.50
N ILE A 364 25.96 8.68 -15.97
CA ILE A 364 26.71 7.66 -15.24
C ILE A 364 28.20 7.94 -15.42
N SER A 365 28.90 8.33 -14.35
CA SER A 365 30.36 8.41 -14.39
C SER A 365 30.94 7.02 -14.67
N CYS A 366 31.76 6.88 -15.71
CA CYS A 366 32.29 5.59 -16.22
C CYS A 366 33.23 4.84 -15.25
N ASN A 367 33.49 5.34 -14.04
CA ASN A 367 34.37 4.70 -13.05
C ASN A 367 33.72 3.53 -12.27
N ARG A 368 32.54 3.02 -12.69
CA ARG A 368 31.82 1.95 -11.99
C ARG A 368 32.30 0.53 -12.34
N SER A 369 33.06 0.37 -13.42
CA SER A 369 33.54 -0.94 -13.87
C SER A 369 35.03 -1.11 -13.52
N ASN A 370 35.33 -1.99 -12.56
CA ASN A 370 36.67 -2.37 -12.05
C ASN A 370 37.26 -1.53 -10.90
N SER A 371 36.60 -1.45 -9.76
CA SER A 371 37.36 -1.47 -8.50
C SER A 371 36.82 -2.54 -7.58
N ASN A 372 37.66 -3.55 -7.38
CA ASN A 372 37.51 -4.58 -6.37
C ASN A 372 37.08 -3.98 -5.03
N ARG A 373 36.18 -4.72 -4.37
CA ARG A 373 35.85 -4.68 -2.94
C ARG A 373 37.02 -4.18 -2.08
N ASN A 374 37.03 -2.90 -1.76
CA ASN A 374 37.76 -2.37 -0.61
C ASN A 374 36.84 -1.38 0.11
N ASN A 375 36.41 -1.78 1.30
CA ASN A 375 35.27 -1.26 2.07
C ASN A 375 35.42 0.16 2.66
N ASN A 376 36.36 1.01 2.22
CA ASN A 376 36.66 2.26 2.94
C ASN A 376 36.78 3.50 2.01
N SER A 377 35.77 3.80 1.19
CA SER A 377 35.69 5.11 0.53
C SER A 377 34.32 5.76 0.72
N ILE A 378 34.33 6.91 1.39
CA ILE A 378 33.21 7.81 1.76
C ILE A 378 32.51 8.44 0.53
N ASN A 379 32.94 8.11 -0.69
CA ASN A 379 32.36 8.63 -1.93
C ASN A 379 31.50 7.55 -2.60
N SER A 380 30.35 7.22 -2.02
CA SER A 380 29.33 6.44 -2.72
C SER A 380 28.71 7.32 -3.81
N SER A 381 29.16 7.16 -5.05
CA SER A 381 28.40 7.69 -6.20
C SER A 381 26.95 7.19 -6.08
N PRO A 382 25.95 8.06 -6.26
CA PRO A 382 24.56 7.67 -6.06
C PRO A 382 24.18 6.50 -6.98
N THR A 383 23.42 5.54 -6.46
CA THR A 383 22.93 4.42 -7.28
C THR A 383 22.01 4.93 -8.39
N LEU A 384 21.85 4.16 -9.47
CA LEU A 384 20.90 4.52 -10.53
C LEU A 384 19.48 4.68 -9.96
N GLY A 385 19.11 3.85 -9.00
CA GLY A 385 17.87 3.97 -8.23
C GLY A 385 17.76 5.31 -7.49
N GLN A 386 18.81 5.75 -6.79
CA GLN A 386 18.81 7.05 -6.10
C GLN A 386 18.71 8.23 -7.07
N LEU A 387 19.40 8.18 -8.22
CA LEU A 387 19.28 9.20 -9.27
C LEU A 387 17.87 9.23 -9.86
N GLY A 388 17.28 8.06 -10.14
CA GLY A 388 15.91 7.93 -10.61
C GLY A 388 14.90 8.47 -9.59
N PHE A 389 15.07 8.14 -8.31
CA PHE A 389 14.25 8.68 -7.21
C PHE A 389 14.33 10.21 -7.17
N GLN A 390 15.54 10.78 -7.18
CA GLN A 390 15.72 12.23 -7.12
C GLN A 390 15.06 12.93 -8.33
N TYR A 391 15.20 12.34 -9.51
CA TYR A 391 14.57 12.84 -10.72
C TYR A 391 13.03 12.85 -10.64
N ILE A 392 12.43 11.71 -10.25
CA ILE A 392 10.97 11.59 -10.07
C ILE A 392 10.49 12.59 -9.00
N ALA A 393 11.21 12.69 -7.88
CA ALA A 393 10.91 13.65 -6.82
C ALA A 393 10.91 15.10 -7.33
N VAL A 394 11.87 15.48 -8.18
CA VAL A 394 11.92 16.82 -8.80
C VAL A 394 10.75 17.04 -9.75
N LYS A 395 10.33 16.04 -10.54
CA LYS A 395 9.16 16.14 -11.42
C LYS A 395 7.88 16.43 -10.63
N PHE A 396 7.64 15.69 -9.55
CA PHE A 396 6.51 15.96 -8.65
C PHE A 396 6.61 17.31 -7.95
N LYS A 397 7.80 17.71 -7.49
CA LYS A 397 8.02 19.05 -6.90
C LYS A 397 7.71 20.18 -7.87
N ARG A 398 8.13 20.05 -9.14
CA ARG A 398 7.81 21.01 -10.20
C ARG A 398 6.32 21.07 -10.48
N LEU A 399 5.66 19.91 -10.58
CA LEU A 399 4.21 19.83 -10.77
C LEU A 399 3.46 20.53 -9.63
N TYR A 400 3.81 20.22 -8.37
CA TYR A 400 3.20 20.82 -7.20
C TYR A 400 3.44 22.34 -7.15
N SER A 401 4.69 22.78 -7.30
CA SER A 401 5.04 24.21 -7.28
C SER A 401 4.33 24.99 -8.38
N SER A 402 4.12 24.39 -9.57
CA SER A 402 3.41 25.03 -10.68
C SER A 402 1.91 25.25 -10.42
N ARG A 403 1.30 24.44 -9.53
CA ARG A 403 -0.14 24.49 -9.22
C ARG A 403 -0.44 25.26 -7.94
N THR A 404 0.38 25.09 -6.90
CA THR A 404 0.11 25.65 -5.56
C THR A 404 1.06 26.77 -5.16
N GLY A 405 2.22 26.92 -5.83
CA GLY A 405 3.28 27.85 -5.43
C GLY A 405 4.01 27.48 -4.12
N ARG A 406 3.68 26.34 -3.50
CA ARG A 406 4.23 25.90 -2.20
C ARG A 406 5.33 24.85 -2.37
N LYS A 407 6.01 24.54 -1.26
CA LYS A 407 7.04 23.50 -1.20
C LYS A 407 6.39 22.13 -0.97
N LEU A 408 6.80 21.14 -1.76
CA LEU A 408 6.44 19.73 -1.56
C LEU A 408 7.59 19.01 -0.84
N TYR A 409 7.28 18.38 0.29
CA TYR A 409 8.22 17.50 0.99
C TYR A 409 8.17 16.11 0.36
N VAL A 410 9.30 15.41 0.30
CA VAL A 410 9.37 14.08 -0.34
C VAL A 410 10.17 13.15 0.56
N SER A 411 9.66 11.94 0.77
CA SER A 411 10.35 10.87 1.48
C SER A 411 10.39 9.60 0.64
N MET A 412 11.51 8.88 0.74
CA MET A 412 11.72 7.56 0.14
C MET A 412 11.29 6.50 1.13
N VAL A 413 10.38 5.61 0.73
CA VAL A 413 9.83 4.60 1.64
C VAL A 413 9.89 3.20 1.04
N LYS A 414 10.24 2.24 1.89
CA LYS A 414 10.03 0.82 1.66
C LYS A 414 8.96 0.36 2.63
N GLY A 415 7.73 0.20 2.15
CA GLY A 415 6.57 -0.04 3.02
C GLY A 415 6.63 -1.31 3.87
N LEU A 416 7.47 -2.28 3.51
CA LEU A 416 7.70 -3.52 4.26
C LEU A 416 8.78 -3.37 5.36
N GLU A 417 9.62 -2.34 5.30
CA GLU A 417 10.68 -2.09 6.29
C GLU A 417 10.15 -1.17 7.41
N PRO A 418 10.12 -1.62 8.67
CA PRO A 418 9.58 -0.84 9.79
C PRO A 418 10.30 0.51 9.99
N SER A 419 11.62 0.51 9.89
CA SER A 419 12.47 1.71 10.06
C SER A 419 12.20 2.78 9.00
N SER A 420 11.94 2.36 7.76
CA SER A 420 11.65 3.28 6.66
C SER A 420 10.31 3.99 6.85
N VAL A 421 9.28 3.26 7.32
CA VAL A 421 7.96 3.84 7.61
C VAL A 421 8.01 4.75 8.84
N ASP A 422 8.70 4.33 9.91
CA ASP A 422 8.91 5.16 11.10
C ASP A 422 9.62 6.48 10.75
N ALA A 423 10.71 6.42 9.98
CA ALA A 423 11.44 7.62 9.54
C ALA A 423 10.56 8.58 8.73
N ALA A 424 9.69 8.06 7.84
CA ALA A 424 8.79 8.90 7.05
C ALA A 424 7.70 9.58 7.90
N LEU A 425 7.16 8.87 8.91
CA LEU A 425 6.16 9.43 9.82
C LEU A 425 6.78 10.40 10.84
N ARG A 426 8.02 10.17 11.28
CA ARG A 426 8.77 11.16 12.06
C ARG A 426 9.08 12.40 11.22
N TYR A 427 9.45 12.24 9.96
CA TYR A 427 9.64 13.39 9.07
C TYR A 427 8.36 14.20 8.88
N ALA A 428 7.21 13.53 8.76
CA ALA A 428 5.89 14.15 8.78
C ALA A 428 5.63 14.99 10.05
N ARG A 429 6.03 14.47 11.22
CA ARG A 429 5.97 15.19 12.50
C ARG A 429 6.83 16.45 12.47
N GLU A 430 8.09 16.35 12.06
CA GLU A 430 9.01 17.50 12.02
C GLU A 430 8.50 18.61 11.09
N ILE A 431 7.90 18.26 9.95
CA ILE A 431 7.30 19.23 9.03
C ILE A 431 6.19 20.04 9.70
N LEU A 432 5.32 19.37 10.49
CA LEU A 432 4.26 20.06 11.23
C LEU A 432 4.83 20.98 12.32
N LYS A 433 5.86 20.53 13.05
CA LYS A 433 6.55 21.35 14.06
C LYS A 433 7.12 22.64 13.46
N TRP A 434 7.88 22.51 12.37
CA TRP A 434 8.47 23.67 11.70
C TRP A 434 7.44 24.70 11.23
N ASN A 435 6.25 24.26 10.82
CA ASN A 435 5.20 25.17 10.38
C ASN A 435 4.47 25.85 11.55
N ASN A 436 4.37 25.21 12.70
CA ASN A 436 3.87 25.83 13.93
C ASN A 436 4.87 26.84 14.53
N GLU A 437 6.17 26.63 14.36
CA GLU A 437 7.23 27.53 14.87
C GLU A 437 7.50 28.73 13.96
N ARG A 438 7.34 28.58 12.63
CA ARG A 438 7.51 29.68 11.66
C ARG A 438 6.79 30.99 12.01
N PRO A 439 5.51 31.01 12.48
CA PRO A 439 4.87 32.25 12.91
C PRO A 439 5.54 32.90 14.13
N ASN A 440 6.15 32.11 15.03
CA ASN A 440 6.84 32.65 16.21
C ASN A 440 8.15 33.35 15.83
N PHE A 441 8.89 32.83 14.85
CA PHE A 441 10.12 33.47 14.33
C PHE A 441 9.84 34.83 13.67
N SER A 442 8.73 34.97 12.93
CA SER A 442 8.35 36.26 12.32
C SER A 442 7.95 37.34 13.33
N LEU A 443 7.52 36.95 14.54
CA LEU A 443 7.19 37.89 15.62
C LEU A 443 8.43 38.29 16.43
N SER A 444 9.42 37.40 16.58
CA SER A 444 10.68 37.72 17.28
C SER A 444 11.61 38.65 16.50
N ASP A 445 11.59 38.61 15.16
CA ASP A 445 12.42 39.53 14.35
C ASP A 445 11.91 40.99 14.37
N HIS A 446 10.67 41.22 14.82
CA HIS A 446 10.11 42.57 14.97
C HIS A 446 10.32 43.18 16.36
N SER A 447 10.81 42.43 17.34
CA SER A 447 11.11 42.96 18.68
C SER A 447 12.56 43.43 18.85
N ILE A 448 13.46 43.13 17.90
CA ILE A 448 14.89 43.45 18.01
C ILE A 448 15.22 44.84 17.42
N TYR A 449 14.33 45.46 16.64
CA TYR A 449 14.58 46.77 16.00
C TYR A 449 13.84 47.97 16.62
N SER A 450 13.20 47.82 17.79
CA SER A 450 12.69 48.97 18.56
C SER A 450 13.69 49.35 19.66
N THR A 451 14.86 49.86 19.27
CA THR A 451 15.67 50.66 20.19
C THR A 451 15.10 52.07 20.18
N GLU A 452 14.41 52.43 21.26
CA GLU A 452 13.88 53.77 21.51
C GLU A 452 14.98 54.83 21.38
N ALA A 453 14.85 55.73 20.40
CA ALA A 453 15.50 57.03 20.45
C ALA A 453 14.62 57.97 21.29
N SER A 454 14.72 57.87 22.62
CA SER A 454 14.13 58.81 23.55
C SER A 454 15.10 59.98 23.78
N SER A 455 15.06 60.98 22.89
CA SER A 455 15.63 62.30 23.18
C SER A 455 14.55 63.19 23.80
N TYR A 456 14.44 63.15 25.13
CA TYR A 456 13.77 64.19 25.91
C TYR A 456 14.81 65.19 26.43
N SER A 457 14.50 66.45 26.17
CA SER A 457 15.17 67.68 26.59
C SER A 457 15.29 67.83 28.11
N HIS A 458 16.45 68.29 28.57
CA HIS A 458 16.57 69.05 29.81
C HIS A 458 17.28 70.38 29.51
N GLU A 459 16.52 71.46 29.68
CA GLU A 459 17.03 72.80 29.98
C GLU A 459 17.73 72.76 31.35
N ASP A 460 18.84 73.49 31.51
CA ASP A 460 19.14 74.28 32.71
C ASP A 460 20.32 75.26 32.45
N GLU A 461 20.09 76.50 32.91
CA GLU A 461 20.95 77.69 33.13
C GLU A 461 21.61 78.46 31.96
#